data_AF-A0AA39TSH6-F1
#
_entry.id   AF-A0AA39TSH6-F1
#
_cell.length_a   1.000
_cell.length_b   1.000
_cell.length_c   1.000
_cell.angle_alpha   90.00
_cell.angle_beta   90.00
_cell.angle_gamma   90.00
#
_symmetry.space_group_name_H-M   'P 1'
#
loop_
_entity.id
_entity.type
_entity.pdbx_description
1 polymer ?
#
loop_
_entity_poly.entity_id
_entity_poly.type
_entity_poly.pdbx_seq_one_letter_code
_entity_poly.pdbx_strand_id
1 'polypeptide(L)'
;MGLQTLPYDLLLNIAAYLSVYDVHALHLTCKSLYDFSITRPVYRQLATDLLKRCRALPLKGFQRPMELTTSQLIRAVNKATRNEHAWRRRAPRPIRRRAPLWYRVVRSPPEEEVDWLSPITSSYTLCATKSGKVVCWDIQTDTCLAEWTPGEKWELWKCRVEFETRSVYFTMAKVPSGSYDDAQIMEFILMRLRFPEPLANGALNGPPTFNHVTCFKTKGVVMNVFLLDPVARLLSSYIWISTSNTIALYLLPDWSKDEYVFIDTGIQCSVSSNWSCILLDKTIVVHCEEHESLSQYFYPVALLMAHIRPAAKAPTISGHHRDKSLSVPSWYPESAHFVRQWWPALHGMPRVSCTVVLMASHDPITHKTRFILAQHYFRVPMLDVDPDWLHFPSKTAPSSSSKFPDTHLMKLWYVSTPFEIVCVLDGPEPEPDEDTDRPRPLIAVDFGHAVWIEYDEDPDLDPEAKLLRFVTFPPYDDHDGGGGSGSEVRTLDIPDELDLDTVETINIDQSQGAVILSVKEGKIFILCYE
;
A
#
# COMPACT_ATOMS: atom_id res chain seq x y z
N MET A 1 43.34 -17.89 19.14
CA MET A 1 43.08 -16.48 18.80
C MET A 1 41.66 -16.14 19.21
N GLY A 2 41.42 -14.98 19.81
CA GLY A 2 40.06 -14.56 20.20
C GLY A 2 39.34 -13.90 19.03
N LEU A 3 38.00 -13.94 19.00
CA LEU A 3 37.19 -13.32 17.95
C LEU A 3 37.56 -11.84 17.74
N GLN A 4 37.81 -11.11 18.83
CA GLN A 4 38.21 -9.70 18.84
C GLN A 4 39.56 -9.40 18.17
N THR A 5 40.35 -10.44 17.86
CA THR A 5 41.65 -10.29 17.19
C THR A 5 41.57 -10.44 15.67
N LEU A 6 40.38 -10.76 15.14
CA LEU A 6 40.16 -10.85 13.71
C LEU A 6 40.19 -9.46 13.04
N PRO A 7 40.66 -9.38 11.78
CA PRO A 7 40.47 -8.23 10.91
C PRO A 7 39.00 -7.74 10.84
N TYR A 8 38.83 -6.43 10.68
CA TYR A 8 37.50 -5.77 10.70
C TYR A 8 36.54 -6.30 9.63
N ASP A 9 37.04 -6.60 8.44
CA ASP A 9 36.29 -7.16 7.32
C ASP A 9 35.78 -8.58 7.60
N LEU A 10 36.60 -9.42 8.25
CA LEU A 10 36.16 -10.74 8.70
C LEU A 10 35.11 -10.64 9.81
N LEU A 11 35.28 -9.70 10.75
CA LEU A 11 34.25 -9.43 11.77
C LEU A 11 32.94 -8.96 11.14
N LEU A 12 33.00 -8.10 10.11
CA LEU A 12 31.82 -7.63 9.40
C LEU A 12 31.13 -8.75 8.63
N ASN A 13 31.90 -9.64 8.01
CA ASN A 13 31.37 -10.83 7.35
C ASN A 13 30.63 -11.73 8.36
N ILE A 14 31.22 -11.99 9.53
CA ILE A 14 30.56 -12.73 10.61
C ILE A 14 29.28 -12.00 11.07
N ALA A 15 29.36 -10.68 11.28
CA ALA A 15 28.22 -9.88 11.73
C ALA A 15 27.04 -9.87 10.75
N ALA A 16 27.28 -10.12 9.46
CA ALA A 16 26.22 -10.21 8.45
C ALA A 16 25.28 -11.42 8.63
N TYR A 17 25.67 -12.40 9.45
CA TYR A 17 24.85 -13.56 9.81
C TYR A 17 24.19 -13.44 11.17
N LEU A 18 24.38 -12.33 11.89
CA LEU A 18 23.89 -12.15 13.25
C LEU A 18 22.55 -11.42 13.25
N SER A 19 21.62 -11.90 14.07
CA SER A 19 20.42 -11.13 14.39
C SER A 19 20.74 -9.96 15.32
N VAL A 20 19.77 -9.04 15.49
CA VAL A 20 19.91 -7.96 16.48
C VAL A 20 20.14 -8.50 17.89
N TYR A 21 19.55 -9.65 18.24
CA TYR A 21 19.72 -10.28 19.55
C TYR A 21 21.15 -10.82 19.72
N ASP A 22 21.72 -11.42 18.68
CA ASP A 22 23.10 -11.92 18.70
C ASP A 22 24.09 -10.75 18.82
N VAL A 23 23.82 -9.65 18.11
CA VAL A 23 24.60 -8.41 18.23
C VAL A 23 24.50 -7.82 19.64
N HIS A 24 23.32 -7.83 20.27
CA HIS A 24 23.18 -7.43 21.67
C HIS A 24 23.92 -8.37 22.62
N ALA A 25 23.98 -9.67 22.33
CA ALA A 25 24.81 -10.60 23.10
C ALA A 25 26.31 -10.28 22.95
N LEU A 26 26.78 -9.93 21.74
CA LEU A 26 28.14 -9.45 21.52
C LEU A 26 28.47 -8.20 22.33
N HIS A 27 27.52 -7.27 22.51
CA HIS A 27 27.71 -6.07 23.33
C HIS A 27 28.13 -6.41 24.77
N LEU A 28 27.72 -7.57 25.28
CA LEU A 28 27.95 -8.00 26.66
C LEU A 28 29.25 -8.81 26.83
N THR A 29 30.00 -9.07 25.75
CA THR A 29 31.19 -9.94 25.78
C THR A 29 32.46 -9.20 26.23
N CYS A 30 32.91 -8.21 25.46
CA CYS A 30 34.07 -7.39 25.78
C CYS A 30 34.01 -6.03 25.05
N LYS A 31 34.81 -5.06 25.53
CA LYS A 31 34.82 -3.70 24.99
C LYS A 31 35.13 -3.65 23.48
N SER A 32 36.09 -4.45 23.01
CA SER A 32 36.46 -4.45 21.59
C SER A 32 35.32 -4.92 20.68
N LEU A 33 34.58 -5.96 21.10
CA LEU A 33 33.43 -6.46 20.34
C LEU A 33 32.24 -5.52 20.46
N TYR A 34 32.05 -4.88 21.61
CA TYR A 34 31.08 -3.80 21.78
C TYR A 34 31.35 -2.64 20.81
N ASP A 35 32.57 -2.11 20.80
CA ASP A 35 32.96 -0.97 19.96
C ASP A 35 32.78 -1.30 18.46
N PHE A 36 33.05 -2.55 18.05
CA PHE A 36 32.80 -3.04 16.69
C PHE A 36 31.31 -3.16 16.36
N SER A 37 30.52 -3.76 17.25
CA SER A 37 29.11 -4.12 16.99
C SER A 37 28.17 -2.91 16.95
N ILE A 38 28.53 -1.81 17.61
CA ILE A 38 27.78 -0.54 17.51
C ILE A 38 28.14 0.30 16.27
N THR A 39 28.98 -0.23 15.36
CA THR A 39 29.37 0.51 14.16
C THR A 39 28.24 0.61 13.14
N ARG A 40 28.30 1.66 12.31
CA ARG A 40 27.32 1.92 11.25
C ARG A 40 27.18 0.77 10.25
N PRO A 41 28.25 0.10 9.77
CA PRO A 41 28.12 -1.01 8.83
C PRO A 41 27.30 -2.19 9.37
N VAL A 42 27.52 -2.58 10.63
CA VAL A 42 26.74 -3.64 11.30
C VAL A 42 25.25 -3.30 11.34
N TYR A 43 24.92 -2.09 11.79
CA TYR A 43 23.52 -1.66 11.87
C TYR A 43 22.87 -1.35 10.52
N ARG A 44 23.65 -1.02 9.49
CA ARG A 44 23.13 -0.93 8.11
C ARG A 44 22.74 -2.29 7.58
N GLN A 45 23.52 -3.32 7.89
CA GLN A 45 23.19 -4.69 7.53
C GLN A 45 21.90 -5.15 8.23
N LEU A 46 21.80 -4.97 9.54
CA LEU A 46 20.58 -5.29 10.30
C LEU A 46 19.33 -4.54 9.80
N ALA A 47 19.49 -3.26 9.42
CA ALA A 47 18.42 -2.48 8.81
C ALA A 47 18.01 -3.04 7.43
N THR A 48 18.99 -3.47 6.64
CA THR A 48 18.78 -4.14 5.34
C THR A 48 17.99 -5.43 5.54
N ASP A 49 18.34 -6.24 6.55
CA ASP A 49 17.68 -7.51 6.83
C ASP A 49 16.23 -7.35 7.33
N LEU A 50 15.93 -6.28 8.08
CA LEU A 50 14.55 -5.89 8.39
C LEU A 50 13.78 -5.52 7.13
N LEU A 51 14.34 -4.67 6.30
CA LEU A 51 13.68 -4.22 5.08
C LEU A 51 13.49 -5.37 4.08
N LYS A 52 14.39 -6.35 3.99
CA LYS A 52 14.27 -7.51 3.08
C LYS A 52 13.09 -8.39 3.44
N ARG A 53 12.71 -8.37 4.72
CA ARG A 53 11.56 -9.06 5.31
C ARG A 53 10.29 -8.22 5.33
N CYS A 54 10.28 -7.13 4.56
CA CYS A 54 9.20 -6.15 4.52
C CYS A 54 8.84 -5.60 5.92
N ARG A 55 9.86 -5.24 6.71
CA ARG A 55 9.71 -4.58 8.03
C ARG A 55 10.19 -3.14 7.98
N ALA A 56 9.25 -2.20 8.07
CA ALA A 56 9.53 -0.79 7.94
C ALA A 56 10.37 -0.28 9.12
N LEU A 57 11.29 0.64 8.84
CA LEU A 57 12.02 1.36 9.89
C LEU A 57 11.16 2.51 10.41
N PRO A 58 11.12 2.76 11.73
CA PRO A 58 10.41 3.89 12.34
C PRO A 58 11.17 5.19 12.08
N LEU A 59 11.06 5.72 10.86
CA LEU A 59 11.65 6.99 10.47
C LEU A 59 10.75 8.14 10.93
N LYS A 60 11.33 9.33 11.12
CA LYS A 60 10.58 10.54 11.47
C LYS A 60 10.41 11.42 10.25
N GLY A 61 9.18 11.89 10.00
CA GLY A 61 8.90 12.75 8.87
C GLY A 61 9.37 12.14 7.55
N PHE A 62 10.08 12.92 6.74
CA PHE A 62 10.62 12.49 5.45
C PHE A 62 12.07 11.98 5.52
N GLN A 63 12.58 11.63 6.71
CA GLN A 63 13.96 11.14 6.86
C GLN A 63 14.19 9.87 6.05
N ARG A 64 15.35 9.78 5.40
CA ARG A 64 15.80 8.57 4.69
C ARG A 64 16.74 7.74 5.56
N PRO A 65 16.78 6.41 5.42
CA PRO A 65 17.70 5.55 6.18
C PRO A 65 19.17 6.00 6.10
N MET A 66 19.59 6.52 4.94
CA MET A 66 20.96 6.97 4.69
C MET A 66 21.33 8.27 5.44
N GLU A 67 20.34 9.08 5.80
CA GLU A 67 20.50 10.36 6.51
C GLU A 67 20.59 10.19 8.03
N LEU A 68 20.21 9.01 8.54
CA LEU A 68 20.26 8.74 9.98
C LEU A 68 21.71 8.77 10.46
N THR A 69 21.98 9.45 11.58
CA THR A 69 23.21 9.24 12.36
C THR A 69 23.30 7.79 12.85
N THR A 70 24.49 7.31 13.21
CA THR A 70 24.66 5.94 13.74
C THR A 70 23.73 5.67 14.93
N SER A 71 23.62 6.60 15.87
CA SER A 71 22.73 6.46 17.03
C SER A 71 21.24 6.45 16.65
N GLN A 72 20.83 7.20 15.62
CA GLN A 72 19.46 7.14 15.11
C GLN A 72 19.19 5.80 14.42
N LEU A 73 20.11 5.30 13.60
CA LEU A 73 19.99 4.01 12.94
C LEU A 73 19.88 2.86 13.95
N ILE A 74 20.73 2.85 14.98
CA ILE A 74 20.67 1.87 16.08
C ILE A 74 19.28 1.87 16.74
N ARG A 75 18.76 3.05 17.08
CA ARG A 75 17.43 3.18 17.69
C ARG A 75 16.31 2.71 16.75
N ALA A 76 16.41 3.03 15.46
CA ALA A 76 15.41 2.64 14.47
C ALA A 76 15.37 1.11 14.30
N VAL A 77 16.53 0.47 14.12
CA VAL A 77 16.67 -0.99 14.02
C VAL A 77 16.14 -1.66 15.28
N ASN A 78 16.61 -1.25 16.47
CA ASN A 78 16.16 -1.84 17.72
C ASN A 78 14.65 -1.66 17.97
N LYS A 79 14.05 -0.54 17.53
CA LYS A 79 12.58 -0.35 17.62
C LYS A 79 11.85 -1.25 16.62
N ALA A 80 12.26 -1.26 15.35
CA ALA A 80 11.66 -2.10 14.32
C ALA A 80 11.70 -3.61 14.68
N THR A 81 12.83 -4.09 15.19
CA THR A 81 12.97 -5.49 15.64
C THR A 81 12.07 -5.81 16.83
N ARG A 82 11.93 -4.88 17.79
CA ARG A 82 11.02 -5.07 18.93
C ARG A 82 9.57 -5.15 18.46
N ASN A 83 9.14 -4.21 17.61
CA ASN A 83 7.79 -4.20 17.04
C ASN A 83 7.51 -5.52 16.30
N GLU A 84 8.40 -5.92 15.39
CA GLU A 84 8.26 -7.18 14.66
C GLU A 84 8.14 -8.38 15.61
N HIS A 85 9.02 -8.47 16.60
CA HIS A 85 9.03 -9.59 17.53
C HIS A 85 7.76 -9.64 18.38
N ALA A 86 7.31 -8.50 18.89
CA ALA A 86 6.13 -8.41 19.72
C ALA A 86 4.87 -8.77 18.93
N TRP A 87 4.73 -8.23 17.73
CA TRP A 87 3.57 -8.45 16.87
C TRP A 87 3.50 -9.91 16.40
N ARG A 88 4.64 -10.54 16.10
CA ARG A 88 4.70 -11.96 15.73
C ARG A 88 4.40 -12.90 16.90
N ARG A 89 4.88 -12.62 18.13
CA ARG A 89 4.86 -13.60 19.24
C ARG A 89 3.83 -13.36 20.34
N ARG A 90 3.51 -12.12 20.70
CA ARG A 90 2.80 -11.79 21.96
C ARG A 90 1.49 -11.04 21.79
N ALA A 91 1.06 -10.84 20.54
CA ALA A 91 0.13 -9.79 20.13
C ALA A 91 0.70 -8.38 20.29
N PRO A 92 0.34 -7.42 19.43
CA PRO A 92 0.52 -6.01 19.74
C PRO A 92 -0.20 -5.68 21.05
N ARG A 93 0.51 -5.07 22.01
CA ARG A 93 -0.10 -4.61 23.27
C ARG A 93 -0.01 -3.09 23.37
N PRO A 94 -1.00 -2.44 24.01
CA PRO A 94 -0.94 -1.02 24.36
C PRO A 94 0.42 -0.64 24.94
N ILE A 95 1.06 0.39 24.36
CA ILE A 95 2.34 0.89 24.85
C ILE A 95 2.19 1.39 26.29
N ARG A 96 2.90 0.77 27.24
CA ARG A 96 2.86 1.17 28.66
C ARG A 96 3.76 2.39 28.89
N ARG A 97 3.36 3.57 28.43
CA ARG A 97 4.03 4.84 28.79
C ARG A 97 3.39 5.49 30.01
N ARG A 98 4.23 6.11 30.85
CA ARG A 98 3.80 7.02 31.94
C ARG A 98 3.14 8.26 31.33
N ALA A 99 1.82 8.18 31.11
CA ALA A 99 0.85 9.23 30.81
C ALA A 99 1.15 10.26 29.67
N PRO A 100 0.10 10.79 29.02
CA PRO A 100 -1.28 10.32 29.02
C PRO A 100 -1.55 9.51 27.74
N LEU A 101 -1.99 8.26 27.92
CA LEU A 101 -2.59 7.39 26.91
C LEU A 101 -1.61 6.73 25.91
N TRP A 102 -1.81 5.42 25.72
CA TRP A 102 -1.14 4.60 24.71
C TRP A 102 -1.73 4.82 23.31
N TYR A 103 -2.77 5.64 23.24
CA TYR A 103 -3.40 6.14 22.03
C TYR A 103 -3.46 7.66 22.08
N ARG A 104 -3.76 8.25 20.93
CA ARG A 104 -3.98 9.69 20.79
C ARG A 104 -5.28 9.92 20.03
N VAL A 105 -6.05 10.91 20.47
CA VAL A 105 -7.19 11.43 19.69
C VAL A 105 -6.79 12.75 19.06
N VAL A 106 -6.99 12.86 17.74
CA VAL A 106 -6.84 14.10 16.97
C VAL A 106 -8.17 14.45 16.32
N ARG A 107 -8.40 15.73 16.06
CA ARG A 107 -9.64 16.20 15.43
C ARG A 107 -9.60 15.94 13.93
N SER A 108 -10.74 15.58 13.34
CA SER A 108 -10.94 15.70 11.90
C SER A 108 -11.12 17.18 11.52
N PRO A 109 -11.08 17.52 10.22
CA PRO A 109 -11.48 18.85 9.78
C PRO A 109 -12.89 19.18 10.29
N PRO A 110 -13.11 20.39 10.86
CA PRO A 110 -14.40 20.73 11.47
C PRO A 110 -15.50 20.77 10.42
N GLU A 111 -16.70 20.30 10.79
CA GLU A 111 -17.90 20.27 9.94
C GLU A 111 -17.76 19.40 8.68
N GLU A 112 -16.80 18.48 8.66
CA GLU A 112 -16.48 17.62 7.53
C GLU A 112 -16.40 16.16 7.96
N GLU A 113 -16.99 15.26 7.17
CA GLU A 113 -16.86 13.81 7.33
C GLU A 113 -15.66 13.30 6.55
N VAL A 114 -14.92 12.35 7.13
CA VAL A 114 -13.71 11.79 6.53
C VAL A 114 -14.09 10.73 5.51
N ASP A 115 -13.73 10.97 4.26
CA ASP A 115 -13.91 10.02 3.16
C ASP A 115 -12.67 9.13 3.00
N TRP A 116 -11.50 9.77 3.01
CA TRP A 116 -10.22 9.09 2.85
C TRP A 116 -9.21 9.59 3.86
N LEU A 117 -8.49 8.66 4.50
CA LEU A 117 -7.39 8.96 5.41
C LEU A 117 -6.12 8.26 4.95
N SER A 118 -5.02 9.00 4.83
CA SER A 118 -3.72 8.46 4.39
C SER A 118 -2.58 9.00 5.25
N PRO A 119 -1.92 8.16 6.07
CA PRO A 119 -0.71 8.55 6.76
C PRO A 119 0.39 8.91 5.75
N ILE A 120 0.94 10.11 5.86
CA ILE A 120 2.07 10.56 5.02
C ILE A 120 3.39 10.18 5.68
N THR A 121 3.49 10.48 6.98
CA THR A 121 4.63 10.17 7.85
C THR A 121 4.10 9.91 9.26
N SER A 122 4.98 9.56 10.20
CA SER A 122 4.64 9.48 11.63
C SER A 122 4.04 10.76 12.25
N SER A 123 4.13 11.89 11.53
CA SER A 123 3.74 13.22 12.02
C SER A 123 2.59 13.84 11.22
N TYR A 124 2.32 13.37 10.00
CA TYR A 124 1.43 14.06 9.07
C TYR A 124 0.46 13.08 8.43
N THR A 125 -0.79 13.50 8.29
CA THR A 125 -1.85 12.74 7.61
C THR A 125 -2.50 13.60 6.54
N LEU A 126 -2.81 12.99 5.40
CA LEU A 126 -3.68 13.56 4.38
C LEU A 126 -5.10 13.05 4.60
N CYS A 127 -6.06 13.95 4.65
CA CYS A 127 -7.48 13.65 4.79
C CYS A 127 -8.21 14.20 3.55
N ALA A 128 -8.98 13.38 2.85
CA ALA A 128 -10.01 13.86 1.94
C ALA A 128 -11.36 13.73 2.64
N THR A 129 -12.23 14.72 2.45
CA THR A 129 -13.55 14.78 3.07
C THR A 129 -14.65 14.48 2.05
N LYS A 130 -15.85 14.13 2.51
CA LYS A 130 -17.00 13.86 1.62
C LYS A 130 -17.43 15.09 0.80
N SER A 131 -17.07 16.31 1.23
CA SER A 131 -17.27 17.54 0.45
C SER A 131 -16.27 17.71 -0.70
N GLY A 132 -15.22 16.88 -0.76
CA GLY A 132 -14.14 16.94 -1.74
C GLY A 132 -12.95 17.80 -1.29
N LYS A 133 -12.95 18.33 -0.07
CA LYS A 133 -11.82 19.07 0.52
C LYS A 133 -10.67 18.11 0.82
N VAL A 134 -9.43 18.56 0.62
CA VAL A 134 -8.22 17.82 1.01
C VAL A 134 -7.43 18.62 2.03
N VAL A 135 -7.12 18.01 3.16
CA VAL A 135 -6.48 18.65 4.31
C VAL A 135 -5.22 17.89 4.71
N CYS A 136 -4.13 18.62 4.94
CA CYS A 136 -2.93 18.12 5.57
C CYS A 136 -2.97 18.45 7.06
N TRP A 137 -2.93 17.44 7.91
CA TRP A 137 -3.00 17.59 9.37
C TRP A 137 -1.68 17.25 10.04
N ASP A 138 -1.28 18.04 11.04
CA ASP A 138 -0.21 17.68 11.97
C ASP A 138 -0.80 16.87 13.11
N ILE A 139 -0.43 15.60 13.17
CA ILE A 139 -0.85 14.70 14.25
C ILE A 139 -0.28 15.19 15.59
N GLN A 140 0.93 15.74 15.61
CA GLN A 140 1.64 16.07 16.85
C GLN A 140 1.06 17.28 17.56
N THR A 141 0.61 18.28 16.82
CA THR A 141 0.04 19.52 17.35
C THR A 141 -1.49 19.56 17.25
N ASP A 142 -2.10 18.61 16.56
CA ASP A 142 -3.54 18.58 16.26
C ASP A 142 -4.01 19.87 15.57
N THR A 143 -3.33 20.20 14.47
CA THR A 143 -3.58 21.43 13.70
C THR A 143 -3.59 21.17 12.21
N CYS A 144 -4.52 21.83 11.51
CA CYS A 144 -4.48 21.94 10.05
C CYS A 144 -3.20 22.70 9.64
N LEU A 145 -2.40 22.08 8.77
CA LEU A 145 -1.19 22.70 8.21
C LEU A 145 -1.43 23.34 6.85
N ALA A 146 -2.30 22.72 6.05
CA ALA A 146 -2.66 23.18 4.72
C ALA A 146 -4.00 22.58 4.31
N GLU A 147 -4.75 23.29 3.48
CA GLU A 147 -5.99 22.80 2.89
C GLU A 147 -6.08 23.19 1.42
N TRP A 148 -6.83 22.38 0.67
CA TRP A 148 -7.20 22.64 -0.71
C TRP A 148 -8.65 22.24 -0.93
N THR A 149 -9.40 23.11 -1.61
CA THR A 149 -10.80 22.90 -1.94
C THR A 149 -10.98 23.03 -3.45
N PRO A 150 -11.44 21.99 -4.16
CA PRO A 150 -11.65 22.03 -5.60
C PRO A 150 -12.89 22.84 -6.03
N GLY A 151 -13.78 23.20 -5.09
CA GLY A 151 -14.99 24.00 -5.33
C GLY A 151 -16.19 23.21 -5.87
N GLU A 152 -15.97 21.96 -6.30
CA GLU A 152 -16.99 20.98 -6.69
C GLU A 152 -16.72 19.66 -5.95
N LYS A 153 -17.60 18.67 -6.05
CA LYS A 153 -17.37 17.33 -5.46
C LYS A 153 -16.34 16.57 -6.30
N TRP A 154 -15.21 16.24 -5.68
CA TRP A 154 -14.15 15.40 -6.24
C TRP A 154 -13.78 14.31 -5.24
N GLU A 155 -13.46 13.11 -5.73
CA GLU A 155 -13.10 11.96 -4.91
C GLU A 155 -11.61 11.65 -5.05
N LEU A 156 -10.96 11.26 -3.95
CA LEU A 156 -9.55 10.90 -3.97
C LEU A 156 -9.38 9.46 -4.48
N TRP A 157 -8.67 9.30 -5.59
CA TRP A 157 -8.49 7.99 -6.24
C TRP A 157 -7.12 7.35 -5.97
N LYS A 158 -6.08 8.17 -5.85
CA LYS A 158 -4.73 7.69 -5.58
C LYS A 158 -3.95 8.72 -4.81
N CYS A 159 -3.14 8.24 -3.86
CA CYS A 159 -2.15 9.03 -3.13
C CYS A 159 -0.80 8.30 -3.17
N ARG A 160 0.28 9.05 -3.39
CA ARG A 160 1.66 8.55 -3.36
C ARG A 160 2.57 9.55 -2.67
N VAL A 161 3.29 9.07 -1.65
CA VAL A 161 4.28 9.84 -0.90
C VAL A 161 5.66 9.67 -1.55
N GLU A 162 6.31 10.78 -1.88
CA GLU A 162 7.67 10.82 -2.41
C GLU A 162 8.61 11.42 -1.37
N PHE A 163 9.42 10.54 -0.75
CA PHE A 163 10.32 10.93 0.34
C PHE A 163 11.46 11.85 -0.13
N GLU A 164 12.00 11.61 -1.32
CA GLU A 164 13.13 12.38 -1.86
C GLU A 164 12.74 13.84 -2.16
N THR A 165 11.56 14.04 -2.75
CA THR A 165 11.06 15.38 -3.08
C THR A 165 10.17 15.96 -1.98
N ARG A 166 9.95 15.19 -0.90
CA ARG A 166 9.13 15.56 0.26
C ARG A 166 7.77 16.08 -0.13
N SER A 167 7.16 15.34 -1.04
CA SER A 167 5.92 15.72 -1.68
C SER A 167 4.95 14.56 -1.65
N VAL A 168 3.67 14.87 -1.60
CA VAL A 168 2.59 13.91 -1.78
C VAL A 168 1.89 14.26 -3.06
N TYR A 169 1.83 13.29 -3.98
CA TYR A 169 1.09 13.40 -5.22
C TYR A 169 -0.22 12.66 -5.05
N PHE A 170 -1.32 13.28 -5.43
CA PHE A 170 -2.62 12.63 -5.36
C PHE A 170 -3.49 12.99 -6.57
N THR A 171 -4.26 12.02 -7.03
CA THR A 171 -5.21 12.19 -8.13
C THR A 171 -6.60 12.20 -7.58
N MET A 172 -7.35 13.23 -7.94
CA MET A 172 -8.77 13.35 -7.66
C MET A 172 -9.53 13.08 -8.96
N ALA A 173 -10.68 12.42 -8.89
CA ALA A 173 -11.60 12.30 -10.02
C ALA A 173 -12.87 13.10 -9.74
N LYS A 174 -13.42 13.72 -10.78
CA LYS A 174 -14.74 14.34 -10.68
C LYS A 174 -15.77 13.24 -10.64
N VAL A 175 -16.70 13.31 -9.69
CA VAL A 175 -17.76 12.30 -9.53
C VAL A 175 -18.55 12.22 -10.85
N PRO A 176 -18.53 11.08 -11.55
CA PRO A 176 -19.21 10.97 -12.82
C PRO A 176 -20.71 11.06 -12.64
N SER A 177 -21.37 11.92 -13.41
CA SER A 177 -22.83 11.94 -13.55
C SER A 177 -23.23 11.22 -14.84
N GLY A 178 -23.92 10.08 -14.75
CA GLY A 178 -24.48 9.38 -15.93
C GLY A 178 -24.16 7.88 -15.99
N SER A 179 -24.51 7.24 -17.11
CA SER A 179 -24.30 5.80 -17.36
C SER A 179 -22.81 5.45 -17.51
N TYR A 180 -22.42 4.31 -16.96
CA TYR A 180 -21.09 3.71 -17.13
C TYR A 180 -20.96 3.08 -18.52
N ASP A 181 -20.53 3.87 -19.51
CA ASP A 181 -20.33 3.41 -20.89
C ASP A 181 -19.00 3.89 -21.49
N ASP A 182 -18.67 3.39 -22.68
CA ASP A 182 -17.44 3.74 -23.41
C ASP A 182 -17.39 5.20 -23.84
N ALA A 183 -18.50 5.94 -23.82
CA ALA A 183 -18.56 7.35 -24.17
C ALA A 183 -18.33 8.28 -22.97
N GLN A 184 -18.41 7.75 -21.75
CA GLN A 184 -18.18 8.48 -20.51
C GLN A 184 -16.80 9.16 -20.52
N ILE A 185 -16.79 10.45 -20.21
CA ILE A 185 -15.56 11.22 -20.02
C ILE A 185 -15.34 11.38 -18.53
N MET A 186 -14.24 10.84 -18.03
CA MET A 186 -13.82 11.05 -16.64
C MET A 186 -12.76 12.14 -16.62
N GLU A 187 -12.87 13.03 -15.63
CA GLU A 187 -11.96 14.16 -15.45
C GLU A 187 -11.13 13.95 -14.18
N PHE A 188 -9.83 14.16 -14.29
CA PHE A 188 -8.88 13.99 -13.20
C PHE A 188 -8.06 15.25 -12.98
N ILE A 189 -7.80 15.54 -11.71
CA ILE A 189 -6.83 16.55 -11.29
C ILE A 189 -5.70 15.84 -10.55
N LEU A 190 -4.47 16.04 -11.02
CA LEU A 190 -3.26 15.69 -10.29
C LEU A 190 -2.80 16.89 -9.48
N MET A 191 -2.71 16.71 -8.16
CA MET A 191 -2.24 17.70 -7.22
C MET A 191 -0.93 17.25 -6.57
N ARG A 192 -0.14 18.22 -6.11
CA ARG A 192 1.07 18.00 -5.31
C ARG A 192 1.03 18.83 -4.04
N LEU A 193 1.05 18.17 -2.89
CA LEU A 193 1.32 18.78 -1.60
C LEU A 193 2.82 18.73 -1.31
N ARG A 194 3.49 19.88 -1.23
CA ARG A 194 4.93 19.97 -0.99
C ARG A 194 5.24 20.42 0.43
N PHE A 195 6.14 19.72 1.11
CA PHE A 195 6.60 20.07 2.46
C PHE A 195 7.91 20.88 2.40
N PRO A 196 8.02 22.01 3.14
CA PRO A 196 9.23 22.83 3.14
C PRO A 196 10.34 22.22 3.99
N GLU A 197 11.58 22.67 3.79
CA GLU A 197 12.71 22.18 4.58
C GLU A 197 12.55 22.38 6.09
N PRO A 198 12.90 21.39 6.95
CA PRO A 198 12.87 21.63 8.38
C PRO A 198 14.00 22.59 8.74
N LEU A 199 13.71 23.49 9.67
CA LEU A 199 14.69 24.32 10.35
C LEU A 199 15.58 23.44 11.24
N ALA A 200 16.69 24.00 11.74
CA ALA A 200 17.64 23.28 12.60
C ALA A 200 17.00 22.72 13.89
N ASN A 201 15.89 23.31 14.35
CA ASN A 201 15.11 22.86 15.51
C ASN A 201 14.10 21.75 15.16
N GLY A 202 14.01 21.31 13.90
CA GLY A 202 13.09 20.29 13.42
C GLY A 202 11.70 20.79 13.04
N ALA A 203 11.37 22.07 13.25
CA ALA A 203 10.11 22.67 12.80
C ALA A 203 10.13 22.90 11.28
N LEU A 204 8.97 22.85 10.63
CA LEU A 204 8.87 23.17 9.21
C LEU A 204 9.19 24.66 8.95
N ASN A 205 9.93 24.96 7.88
CA ASN A 205 10.16 26.32 7.40
C ASN A 205 8.95 26.85 6.61
N GLY A 206 7.81 26.98 7.30
CA GLY A 206 6.53 27.38 6.72
C GLY A 206 5.53 26.22 6.58
N PRO A 207 4.29 26.50 6.16
CA PRO A 207 3.28 25.48 5.94
C PRO A 207 3.55 24.68 4.64
N PRO A 208 3.12 23.42 4.56
CA PRO A 208 3.01 22.69 3.30
C PRO A 208 2.16 23.46 2.28
N THR A 209 2.42 23.27 0.98
CA THR A 209 1.69 23.99 -0.08
C THR A 209 1.10 23.02 -1.10
N PHE A 210 -0.20 23.16 -1.34
CA PHE A 210 -0.88 22.48 -2.46
C PHE A 210 -0.58 23.21 -3.76
N ASN A 211 -0.20 22.44 -4.78
CA ASN A 211 0.07 22.94 -6.11
C ASN A 211 -0.67 22.07 -7.13
N HIS A 212 -1.36 22.72 -8.05
CA HIS A 212 -1.88 22.06 -9.23
C HIS A 212 -0.72 21.54 -10.09
N VAL A 213 -0.80 20.28 -10.53
CA VAL A 213 0.21 19.67 -11.41
C VAL A 213 -0.31 19.60 -12.83
N THR A 214 -1.44 18.91 -13.04
CA THR A 214 -2.07 18.79 -14.35
C THR A 214 -3.54 18.38 -14.21
N CYS A 215 -4.32 18.60 -15.26
CA CYS A 215 -5.63 17.98 -15.45
C CYS A 215 -5.54 17.04 -16.65
N PHE A 216 -6.21 15.90 -16.58
CA PHE A 216 -6.35 15.02 -17.73
C PHE A 216 -7.74 14.43 -17.80
N LYS A 217 -8.13 14.04 -19.00
CA LYS A 217 -9.40 13.35 -19.24
C LYS A 217 -9.11 11.99 -19.81
N THR A 218 -9.96 11.03 -19.46
CA THR A 218 -9.99 9.70 -20.07
C THR A 218 -11.38 9.49 -20.68
N LYS A 219 -11.47 8.54 -21.60
CA LYS A 219 -12.74 8.11 -22.20
C LYS A 219 -12.96 6.65 -21.84
N GLY A 220 -14.12 6.31 -21.31
CA GLY A 220 -14.48 5.01 -20.77
C GLY A 220 -14.36 4.96 -19.24
N VAL A 221 -14.69 3.79 -18.67
CA VAL A 221 -14.74 3.59 -17.22
C VAL A 221 -13.33 3.35 -16.70
N VAL A 222 -12.81 4.29 -15.92
CA VAL A 222 -11.48 4.15 -15.30
C VAL A 222 -11.57 3.16 -14.15
N MET A 223 -10.76 2.10 -14.22
CA MET A 223 -10.68 1.09 -13.18
C MET A 223 -9.71 1.50 -12.08
N ASN A 224 -8.57 2.11 -12.44
CA ASN A 224 -7.55 2.51 -11.47
C ASN A 224 -6.58 3.55 -12.06
N VAL A 225 -5.92 4.30 -11.19
CA VAL A 225 -4.89 5.29 -11.53
C VAL A 225 -3.60 4.99 -10.76
N PHE A 226 -2.49 5.00 -11.49
CA PHE A 226 -1.17 4.61 -11.01
C PHE A 226 -0.18 5.75 -11.20
N LEU A 227 0.22 6.36 -10.08
CA LEU A 227 1.35 7.29 -10.02
C LEU A 227 2.64 6.45 -10.07
N LEU A 228 3.14 6.14 -11.27
CA LEU A 228 4.22 5.17 -11.49
C LEU A 228 5.60 5.70 -11.10
N ASP A 229 5.91 6.92 -11.55
CA ASP A 229 7.15 7.63 -11.20
C ASP A 229 6.87 9.14 -11.20
N PRO A 230 6.51 9.71 -10.04
CA PRO A 230 6.20 11.13 -9.95
C PRO A 230 7.38 12.06 -10.22
N VAL A 231 8.61 11.59 -10.03
CA VAL A 231 9.82 12.37 -10.32
C VAL A 231 10.03 12.45 -11.83
N ALA A 232 9.83 11.34 -12.55
CA ALA A 232 9.84 11.32 -14.01
C ALA A 232 8.54 11.85 -14.65
N ARG A 233 7.52 12.15 -13.83
CA ARG A 233 6.20 12.66 -14.25
C ARG A 233 5.38 11.66 -15.05
N LEU A 234 5.51 10.38 -14.68
CA LEU A 234 4.88 9.25 -15.33
C LEU A 234 3.64 8.78 -14.54
N LEU A 235 2.49 8.78 -15.20
CA LEU A 235 1.22 8.27 -14.66
C LEU A 235 0.58 7.31 -15.65
N SER A 236 0.03 6.21 -15.17
CA SER A 236 -0.78 5.30 -15.98
C SER A 236 -2.16 5.11 -15.39
N SER A 237 -3.12 4.69 -16.21
CA SER A 237 -4.46 4.33 -15.77
C SER A 237 -4.97 3.14 -16.59
N TYR A 238 -5.76 2.29 -15.94
CA TYR A 238 -6.50 1.23 -16.61
C TYR A 238 -7.91 1.69 -16.88
N ILE A 239 -8.35 1.47 -18.10
CA ILE A 239 -9.67 1.84 -18.57
C ILE A 239 -10.34 0.60 -19.11
N TRP A 240 -11.53 0.27 -18.63
CA TRP A 240 -12.33 -0.79 -19.20
C TRP A 240 -13.01 -0.32 -20.48
N ILE A 241 -12.87 -1.11 -21.55
CA ILE A 241 -13.59 -0.93 -22.81
C ILE A 241 -14.74 -1.94 -22.86
N SER A 242 -15.96 -1.48 -22.59
CA SER A 242 -17.15 -2.34 -22.55
C SER A 242 -17.46 -3.01 -23.89
N THR A 243 -17.22 -2.33 -25.02
CA THR A 243 -17.52 -2.88 -26.36
C THR A 243 -16.70 -4.12 -26.74
N SER A 244 -15.48 -4.25 -26.21
CA SER A 244 -14.57 -5.38 -26.47
C SER A 244 -14.29 -6.22 -25.23
N ASN A 245 -14.77 -5.77 -24.07
CA ASN A 245 -14.45 -6.30 -22.76
C ASN A 245 -12.94 -6.44 -22.51
N THR A 246 -12.16 -5.45 -22.95
CA THR A 246 -10.70 -5.43 -22.72
C THR A 246 -10.29 -4.29 -21.82
N ILE A 247 -9.06 -4.39 -21.31
CA ILE A 247 -8.40 -3.32 -20.58
C ILE A 247 -7.58 -2.49 -21.55
N ALA A 248 -7.73 -1.19 -21.47
CA ALA A 248 -6.88 -0.25 -22.16
C ALA A 248 -5.88 0.40 -21.20
N LEU A 249 -4.68 0.59 -21.72
CA LEU A 249 -3.60 1.27 -21.03
C LEU A 249 -3.58 2.73 -21.47
N TYR A 250 -3.94 3.61 -20.55
CA TYR A 250 -3.71 5.04 -20.67
C TYR A 250 -2.41 5.41 -19.97
N LEU A 251 -1.61 6.27 -20.58
CA LEU A 251 -0.33 6.71 -20.06
C LEU A 251 -0.15 8.21 -20.34
N LEU A 252 0.19 8.95 -19.29
CA LEU A 252 0.81 10.27 -19.38
C LEU A 252 2.32 10.08 -19.27
N PRO A 253 3.06 10.07 -20.41
CA PRO A 253 4.50 9.84 -20.41
C PRO A 253 5.28 10.93 -19.68
N ASP A 254 4.77 12.15 -19.75
CA ASP A 254 5.25 13.33 -19.06
C ASP A 254 4.06 14.26 -18.89
N TRP A 255 3.45 14.29 -17.70
CA TRP A 255 2.24 15.07 -17.45
C TRP A 255 2.41 16.59 -17.52
N SER A 256 3.64 17.08 -17.77
CA SER A 256 3.86 18.51 -18.10
C SER A 256 3.64 18.82 -19.58
N LYS A 257 3.58 17.79 -20.41
CA LYS A 257 3.28 17.90 -21.84
C LYS A 257 1.83 17.53 -22.06
N ASP A 258 1.24 18.18 -23.04
CA ASP A 258 -0.13 17.91 -23.46
C ASP A 258 -0.17 16.70 -24.41
N GLU A 259 0.36 15.58 -23.93
CA GLU A 259 0.59 14.34 -24.69
C GLU A 259 0.16 13.13 -23.88
N TYR A 260 -0.45 12.14 -24.55
CA TYR A 260 -0.87 10.89 -23.92
C TYR A 260 -0.66 9.70 -24.85
N VAL A 261 -0.64 8.51 -24.28
CA VAL A 261 -0.76 7.25 -25.01
C VAL A 261 -2.03 6.56 -24.54
N PHE A 262 -2.83 6.05 -25.47
CA PHE A 262 -4.04 5.29 -25.17
C PHE A 262 -4.14 4.12 -26.14
N ILE A 263 -3.89 2.93 -25.61
CA ILE A 263 -3.90 1.68 -26.37
C ILE A 263 -4.86 0.69 -25.73
N ASP A 264 -5.59 -0.05 -26.55
CA ASP A 264 -6.26 -1.27 -26.13
C ASP A 264 -5.19 -2.36 -25.99
N THR A 265 -5.10 -2.98 -24.82
CA THR A 265 -4.09 -4.02 -24.58
C THR A 265 -4.52 -5.37 -25.14
N GLY A 266 -5.81 -5.56 -25.44
CA GLY A 266 -6.38 -6.86 -25.77
C GLY A 266 -6.49 -7.82 -24.57
N ILE A 267 -6.05 -7.41 -23.37
CA ILE A 267 -6.22 -8.21 -22.16
C ILE A 267 -7.70 -8.20 -21.79
N GLN A 268 -8.30 -9.39 -21.68
CA GLN A 268 -9.69 -9.54 -21.28
C GLN A 268 -9.89 -9.01 -19.86
N CYS A 269 -10.90 -8.15 -19.69
CA CYS A 269 -11.29 -7.63 -18.40
C CYS A 269 -12.20 -8.67 -17.74
N SER A 270 -11.66 -9.37 -16.73
CA SER A 270 -12.47 -10.14 -15.81
C SER A 270 -12.70 -9.35 -14.53
N VAL A 271 -13.94 -9.42 -14.07
CA VAL A 271 -14.45 -8.70 -12.91
C VAL A 271 -13.87 -9.26 -11.61
N SER A 272 -13.43 -10.52 -11.62
CA SER A 272 -12.77 -11.19 -10.50
C SER A 272 -11.25 -10.95 -10.45
N SER A 273 -10.69 -10.34 -11.50
CA SER A 273 -9.25 -10.17 -11.64
C SER A 273 -8.76 -8.91 -10.97
N ASN A 274 -7.54 -8.98 -10.44
CA ASN A 274 -6.88 -7.87 -9.79
C ASN A 274 -5.80 -7.28 -10.64
N TRP A 275 -5.89 -5.98 -10.78
CA TRP A 275 -5.08 -5.25 -11.71
C TRP A 275 -4.17 -4.32 -10.94
N SER A 276 -2.87 -4.51 -11.11
CA SER A 276 -1.88 -3.57 -10.63
C SER A 276 -0.90 -3.18 -11.72
N CYS A 277 -0.29 -2.02 -11.56
CA CYS A 277 0.60 -1.43 -12.54
C CYS A 277 1.89 -1.01 -11.85
N ILE A 278 3.02 -1.44 -12.41
CA ILE A 278 4.35 -1.26 -11.82
C ILE A 278 5.31 -0.78 -12.93
N LEU A 279 6.17 0.20 -12.63
CA LEU A 279 7.27 0.60 -13.50
C LEU A 279 8.58 -0.14 -13.14
N LEU A 280 8.98 -1.11 -13.95
CA LEU A 280 10.24 -1.83 -13.84
C LEU A 280 11.23 -1.37 -14.91
N ASP A 281 12.28 -0.64 -14.53
CA ASP A 281 13.37 -0.21 -15.43
C ASP A 281 12.85 0.37 -16.77
N LYS A 282 11.90 1.31 -16.67
CA LYS A 282 11.20 1.94 -17.81
C LYS A 282 10.29 0.98 -18.61
N THR A 283 9.85 -0.11 -18.01
CA THR A 283 8.85 -1.02 -18.54
C THR A 283 7.64 -1.00 -17.63
N ILE A 284 6.46 -0.74 -18.18
CA ILE A 284 5.22 -0.84 -17.45
C ILE A 284 4.83 -2.32 -17.40
N VAL A 285 4.67 -2.84 -16.20
CA VAL A 285 4.26 -4.21 -15.93
C VAL A 285 2.81 -4.17 -15.46
N VAL A 286 1.92 -4.70 -16.29
CA VAL A 286 0.52 -4.96 -15.93
C VAL A 286 0.48 -6.32 -15.27
N HIS A 287 0.12 -6.35 -14.00
CA HIS A 287 -0.05 -7.57 -13.24
C HIS A 287 -1.54 -7.86 -13.08
N CYS A 288 -1.93 -9.06 -13.49
CA CYS A 288 -3.27 -9.62 -13.34
C CYS A 288 -3.18 -10.80 -12.38
N GLU A 289 -4.02 -10.79 -11.35
CA GLU A 289 -4.16 -11.88 -10.40
C GLU A 289 -5.61 -12.34 -10.32
N GLU A 290 -5.84 -13.61 -10.63
CA GLU A 290 -7.10 -14.33 -10.55
C GLU A 290 -7.01 -15.42 -9.47
N HIS A 291 -8.15 -16.01 -9.10
CA HIS A 291 -8.23 -17.04 -8.06
C HIS A 291 -7.22 -18.19 -8.22
N GLU A 292 -6.94 -18.61 -9.46
CA GLU A 292 -6.03 -19.73 -9.77
C GLU A 292 -4.88 -19.36 -10.71
N SER A 293 -4.79 -18.09 -11.16
CA SER A 293 -3.88 -17.71 -12.24
C SER A 293 -3.23 -16.35 -11.96
N LEU A 294 -1.97 -16.22 -12.36
CA LEU A 294 -1.24 -14.94 -12.34
C LEU A 294 -0.58 -14.71 -13.68
N SER A 295 -0.73 -13.49 -14.17
CA SER A 295 -0.15 -13.05 -15.44
C SER A 295 0.55 -11.71 -15.27
N GLN A 296 1.71 -11.56 -15.92
CA GLN A 296 2.40 -10.27 -16.06
C GLN A 296 2.58 -9.95 -17.54
N TYR A 297 2.15 -8.76 -17.93
CA TYR A 297 2.29 -8.23 -19.28
C TYR A 297 3.23 -7.04 -19.26
N PHE A 298 4.20 -7.03 -20.18
CA PHE A 298 5.31 -6.07 -20.18
C PHE A 298 5.17 -5.10 -21.34
N TYR A 299 5.12 -3.81 -21.03
CA TYR A 299 5.00 -2.72 -21.99
C TYR A 299 6.18 -1.76 -21.81
N PRO A 300 7.28 -1.96 -22.56
CA PRO A 300 8.39 -1.03 -22.54
C PRO A 300 7.90 0.39 -22.84
N VAL A 301 8.26 1.37 -22.02
CA VAL A 301 7.80 2.75 -22.21
C VAL A 301 8.23 3.25 -23.59
N ALA A 302 9.42 2.88 -24.06
CA ALA A 302 9.90 3.21 -25.40
C ALA A 302 8.97 2.73 -26.53
N LEU A 303 8.33 1.56 -26.36
CA LEU A 303 7.34 1.05 -27.31
C LEU A 303 6.06 1.89 -27.27
N LEU A 304 5.58 2.21 -26.06
CA LEU A 304 4.37 3.03 -25.88
C LEU A 304 4.53 4.44 -26.45
N MET A 305 5.74 5.02 -26.39
CA MET A 305 6.02 6.34 -26.95
C MET A 305 5.79 6.43 -28.47
N ALA A 306 5.82 5.30 -29.20
CA ALA A 306 5.47 5.28 -30.63
C ALA A 306 3.99 5.58 -30.89
N HIS A 307 3.14 5.48 -29.88
CA HIS A 307 1.70 5.71 -29.93
C HIS A 307 1.28 7.06 -29.32
N ILE A 308 2.23 7.96 -29.08
CA ILE A 308 1.96 9.26 -28.46
C ILE A 308 1.02 10.10 -29.32
N ARG A 309 0.08 10.78 -28.67
CA ARG A 309 -0.90 11.67 -29.29
C ARG A 309 -0.96 12.98 -28.51
N PRO A 310 -1.14 14.12 -29.19
CA PRO A 310 -1.45 15.37 -28.50
C PRO A 310 -2.82 15.23 -27.82
N ALA A 311 -2.98 15.82 -26.64
CA ALA A 311 -4.27 15.83 -25.96
C ALA A 311 -5.29 16.63 -26.79
N ALA A 312 -6.25 15.92 -27.38
CA ALA A 312 -7.43 16.54 -27.94
C ALA A 312 -8.48 16.75 -26.82
N LYS A 313 -9.55 17.50 -27.09
CA LYS A 313 -10.68 17.66 -26.14
C LYS A 313 -11.29 16.32 -25.70
N ALA A 314 -11.11 15.24 -26.47
CA ALA A 314 -11.52 13.88 -26.11
C ALA A 314 -10.41 12.86 -26.48
N PRO A 315 -9.95 12.02 -25.52
CA PRO A 315 -8.98 10.97 -25.79
C PRO A 315 -9.53 9.91 -26.76
N THR A 316 -8.68 9.37 -27.63
CA THR A 316 -9.06 8.32 -28.58
C THR A 316 -8.05 7.18 -28.58
N ILE A 317 -8.56 5.94 -28.61
CA ILE A 317 -7.74 4.72 -28.64
C ILE A 317 -7.00 4.64 -29.99
N SER A 318 -5.75 4.16 -29.96
CA SER A 318 -4.85 4.16 -31.11
C SER A 318 -4.73 2.85 -31.91
N GLY A 319 -5.50 1.82 -31.58
CA GLY A 319 -5.56 0.57 -32.34
C GLY A 319 -6.66 -0.36 -31.82
N HIS A 320 -7.33 -1.07 -32.74
CA HIS A 320 -8.35 -2.08 -32.42
C HIS A 320 -7.82 -3.45 -32.81
N HIS A 321 -7.80 -4.41 -31.88
CA HIS A 321 -7.89 -5.81 -32.24
C HIS A 321 -9.36 -6.25 -32.10
N ARG A 322 -9.99 -6.57 -33.22
CA ARG A 322 -11.38 -7.05 -33.26
C ARG A 322 -11.43 -8.48 -32.73
N ASP A 323 -12.22 -8.70 -31.69
CA ASP A 323 -13.16 -9.83 -31.70
C ASP A 323 -14.47 -9.49 -30.96
N LYS A 324 -15.55 -10.16 -31.36
CA LYS A 324 -16.94 -9.77 -31.11
C LYS A 324 -17.44 -10.03 -29.67
N SER A 325 -18.32 -9.12 -29.25
CA SER A 325 -19.29 -9.11 -28.14
C SER A 325 -19.50 -10.38 -27.31
N LEU A 326 -19.49 -10.20 -25.99
CA LEU A 326 -20.30 -10.95 -25.03
C LEU A 326 -21.04 -9.97 -24.10
N SER A 327 -22.28 -10.31 -23.78
CA SER A 327 -23.11 -9.66 -22.78
C SER A 327 -22.49 -9.76 -21.40
N VAL A 328 -22.51 -8.65 -20.65
CA VAL A 328 -22.11 -8.56 -19.24
C VAL A 328 -22.94 -9.55 -18.40
N PRO A 329 -22.34 -10.40 -17.56
CA PRO A 329 -23.10 -11.18 -16.60
C PRO A 329 -23.59 -10.28 -15.46
N SER A 330 -24.80 -10.54 -14.97
CA SER A 330 -25.22 -10.06 -13.66
C SER A 330 -24.40 -10.80 -12.57
N TRP A 331 -23.32 -10.17 -12.08
CA TRP A 331 -22.68 -10.24 -10.75
C TRP A 331 -22.54 -11.59 -9.97
N TYR A 332 -21.47 -11.99 -9.25
CA TYR A 332 -20.02 -11.65 -8.99
C TYR A 332 -19.36 -12.83 -8.22
N PRO A 333 -18.02 -13.01 -8.20
CA PRO A 333 -17.34 -13.54 -7.02
C PRO A 333 -17.00 -12.38 -6.06
N GLU A 334 -17.48 -12.46 -4.83
CA GLU A 334 -17.39 -11.43 -3.80
C GLU A 334 -15.97 -11.33 -3.20
N SER A 335 -14.97 -10.88 -3.95
CA SER A 335 -13.63 -10.66 -3.40
C SER A 335 -13.22 -9.18 -3.46
N ALA A 336 -12.74 -8.65 -2.35
CA ALA A 336 -12.11 -7.33 -2.27
C ALA A 336 -10.59 -7.50 -2.24
N HIS A 337 -9.88 -6.62 -2.93
CA HIS A 337 -8.45 -6.77 -3.11
C HIS A 337 -7.70 -5.49 -2.80
N PHE A 338 -6.63 -5.66 -2.05
CA PHE A 338 -5.83 -4.57 -1.53
C PHE A 338 -4.39 -4.76 -2.00
N VAL A 339 -4.02 -4.02 -3.04
CA VAL A 339 -2.69 -4.11 -3.62
C VAL A 339 -1.78 -3.06 -3.01
N ARG A 340 -0.68 -3.50 -2.39
CA ARG A 340 0.45 -2.63 -2.04
C ARG A 340 1.54 -2.84 -3.08
N GLN A 341 1.71 -1.82 -3.92
CA GLN A 341 2.48 -1.92 -5.16
C GLN A 341 4.00 -2.00 -4.94
N TRP A 342 4.53 -1.46 -3.83
CA TRP A 342 5.99 -1.31 -3.65
C TRP A 342 6.44 -1.35 -2.20
N TRP A 343 7.42 -2.20 -1.92
CA TRP A 343 8.31 -2.02 -0.77
C TRP A 343 9.48 -1.10 -1.15
N PRO A 344 9.94 -0.16 -0.29
CA PRO A 344 10.99 0.80 -0.66
C PRO A 344 12.25 0.12 -1.20
N ALA A 345 12.58 0.40 -2.46
CA ALA A 345 13.78 -0.14 -3.12
C ALA A 345 15.02 0.67 -2.72
N LEU A 346 15.61 0.35 -1.58
CA LEU A 346 17.01 0.73 -1.35
C LEU A 346 17.91 -0.06 -2.31
N HIS A 347 19.07 0.50 -2.65
CA HIS A 347 20.05 -0.21 -3.48
C HIS A 347 20.39 -1.58 -2.87
N GLY A 348 20.31 -2.64 -3.68
CA GLY A 348 20.53 -4.03 -3.25
C GLY A 348 19.33 -4.73 -2.60
N MET A 349 18.17 -4.09 -2.53
CA MET A 349 16.93 -4.70 -2.03
C MET A 349 16.14 -5.38 -3.15
N PRO A 350 15.52 -6.55 -2.89
CA PRO A 350 14.60 -7.14 -3.85
C PRO A 350 13.39 -6.22 -4.04
N ARG A 351 12.95 -6.06 -5.29
CA ARG A 351 11.68 -5.39 -5.61
C ARG A 351 10.56 -6.38 -5.32
N VAL A 352 9.89 -6.20 -4.19
CA VAL A 352 8.79 -7.04 -3.72
C VAL A 352 7.51 -6.22 -3.72
N SER A 353 6.44 -6.84 -4.20
CA SER A 353 5.07 -6.33 -4.13
C SER A 353 4.20 -7.32 -3.33
N CYS A 354 3.06 -6.85 -2.84
CA CYS A 354 2.11 -7.72 -2.18
C CYS A 354 0.65 -7.38 -2.51
N THR A 355 -0.18 -8.42 -2.60
CA THR A 355 -1.63 -8.32 -2.75
C THR A 355 -2.27 -9.00 -1.55
N VAL A 356 -3.20 -8.32 -0.88
CA VAL A 356 -4.10 -8.97 0.07
C VAL A 356 -5.45 -9.17 -0.61
N VAL A 357 -5.96 -10.39 -0.53
CA VAL A 357 -7.25 -10.81 -1.07
C VAL A 357 -8.18 -11.11 0.10
N LEU A 358 -9.30 -10.42 0.15
CA LEU A 358 -10.41 -10.71 1.04
C LEU A 358 -11.47 -11.45 0.21
N MET A 359 -11.54 -12.78 0.37
CA MET A 359 -12.53 -13.60 -0.36
C MET A 359 -13.77 -13.72 0.51
N ALA A 360 -14.94 -13.47 -0.07
CA ALA A 360 -16.21 -13.62 0.64
C ALA A 360 -17.00 -14.85 0.17
N SER A 361 -17.80 -15.35 1.10
CA SER A 361 -18.74 -16.44 0.94
C SER A 361 -20.06 -16.01 1.57
N HIS A 362 -21.06 -15.75 0.72
CA HIS A 362 -22.41 -15.45 1.16
C HIS A 362 -23.19 -16.73 1.47
N ASP A 363 -23.80 -16.79 2.66
CA ASP A 363 -24.78 -17.80 3.01
C ASP A 363 -26.19 -17.35 2.57
N PRO A 364 -26.82 -18.02 1.60
CA PRO A 364 -28.12 -17.60 1.08
C PRO A 364 -29.29 -17.78 2.05
N ILE A 365 -29.10 -18.51 3.16
CA ILE A 365 -30.15 -18.74 4.16
C ILE A 365 -30.11 -17.66 5.24
N THR A 366 -28.92 -17.39 5.78
CA THR A 366 -28.74 -16.39 6.84
C THR A 366 -28.50 -14.99 6.31
N HIS A 367 -28.24 -14.86 5.00
CA HIS A 367 -27.77 -13.65 4.33
C HIS A 367 -26.49 -13.06 4.94
N LYS A 368 -25.74 -13.86 5.71
CA LYS A 368 -24.46 -13.46 6.26
C LYS A 368 -23.35 -13.70 5.25
N THR A 369 -22.46 -12.73 5.13
CA THR A 369 -21.26 -12.85 4.29
C THR A 369 -20.05 -13.06 5.18
N ARG A 370 -19.38 -14.20 5.01
CA ARG A 370 -18.14 -14.54 5.73
C ARG A 370 -16.94 -14.37 4.84
N PHE A 371 -15.83 -13.98 5.42
CA PHE A 371 -14.61 -13.63 4.70
C PHE A 371 -13.43 -14.48 5.15
N ILE A 372 -12.52 -14.74 4.21
CA ILE A 372 -11.18 -15.24 4.49
C ILE A 372 -10.14 -14.27 3.89
N LEU A 373 -9.00 -14.16 4.56
CA LEU A 373 -7.94 -13.26 4.14
C LEU A 373 -6.75 -14.05 3.58
N ALA A 374 -6.24 -13.66 2.43
CA ALA A 374 -5.01 -14.20 1.84
C ALA A 374 -4.00 -13.09 1.54
N GLN A 375 -2.73 -13.30 1.86
CA GLN A 375 -1.63 -12.39 1.51
C GLN A 375 -0.71 -13.09 0.52
N HIS A 376 -0.55 -12.49 -0.66
CA HIS A 376 0.35 -12.95 -1.70
C HIS A 376 1.54 -12.00 -1.79
N TYR A 377 2.77 -12.54 -1.70
CA TYR A 377 4.00 -11.81 -1.97
C TYR A 377 4.63 -12.29 -3.26
N PHE A 378 5.14 -11.37 -4.07
CA PHE A 378 5.81 -11.72 -5.32
C PHE A 378 6.95 -10.74 -5.63
N ARG A 379 7.97 -11.24 -6.34
CA ARG A 379 9.03 -10.38 -6.90
C ARG A 379 8.54 -9.66 -8.13
N VAL A 380 9.17 -8.54 -8.44
CA VAL A 380 8.91 -7.79 -9.66
C VAL A 380 10.24 -7.53 -10.39
N PRO A 381 10.45 -8.14 -11.57
CA PRO A 381 9.56 -9.06 -12.28
C PRO A 381 9.41 -10.39 -11.54
N MET A 382 8.31 -11.14 -11.79
CA MET A 382 8.14 -12.47 -11.18
C MET A 382 9.17 -13.48 -11.70
N LEU A 383 9.62 -13.30 -12.93
CA LEU A 383 10.65 -14.13 -13.53
C LEU A 383 12.02 -13.76 -12.96
N ASP A 384 12.85 -14.76 -12.64
CA ASP A 384 14.31 -14.59 -12.53
C ASP A 384 14.87 -14.36 -13.95
N VAL A 385 14.48 -13.23 -14.56
CA VAL A 385 15.01 -12.82 -15.87
C VAL A 385 16.42 -12.33 -15.63
N ASP A 386 17.38 -13.02 -16.24
CA ASP A 386 18.72 -12.48 -16.41
C ASP A 386 18.59 -11.06 -17.00
N PRO A 387 19.10 -10.00 -16.35
CA PRO A 387 18.93 -8.61 -16.79
C PRO A 387 19.27 -8.37 -18.27
N ASP A 388 20.07 -9.23 -18.88
CA ASP A 388 20.42 -9.20 -20.30
C ASP A 388 19.24 -9.45 -21.26
N TRP A 389 18.12 -10.04 -20.82
CA TRP A 389 16.93 -10.29 -21.68
C TRP A 389 16.10 -9.03 -21.98
N LEU A 390 16.26 -7.96 -21.18
CA LEU A 390 15.66 -6.65 -21.45
C LEU A 390 16.38 -5.90 -22.59
N HIS A 391 17.47 -6.47 -23.10
CA HIS A 391 18.13 -6.05 -24.33
C HIS A 391 17.79 -7.06 -25.44
N PHE A 392 17.15 -6.58 -26.51
CA PHE A 392 16.63 -7.37 -27.63
C PHE A 392 17.49 -8.61 -27.99
N PRO A 393 16.90 -9.80 -28.17
CA PRO A 393 17.68 -11.01 -28.42
C PRO A 393 18.33 -10.97 -29.81
N SER A 394 19.66 -11.00 -29.85
CA SER A 394 20.39 -11.49 -31.03
C SER A 394 20.17 -13.00 -31.15
N LYS A 395 19.19 -13.40 -31.98
CA LYS A 395 19.03 -14.63 -32.81
C LYS A 395 19.65 -16.00 -32.43
N THR A 396 20.07 -16.26 -31.19
CA THR A 396 20.50 -17.60 -30.77
C THR A 396 19.78 -18.00 -29.51
N ALA A 397 18.70 -18.76 -29.67
CA ALA A 397 18.00 -19.41 -28.56
C ALA A 397 18.90 -20.51 -27.96
N PRO A 398 19.15 -20.52 -26.64
CA PRO A 398 19.69 -21.70 -25.99
C PRO A 398 18.56 -22.70 -25.74
N SER A 399 18.68 -23.87 -26.37
CA SER A 399 17.90 -25.06 -26.07
C SER A 399 18.42 -25.70 -24.78
N SER A 400 17.94 -25.25 -23.62
CA SER A 400 18.08 -26.04 -22.40
C SER A 400 16.87 -25.82 -21.51
N SER A 401 16.11 -26.90 -21.32
CA SER A 401 15.02 -27.03 -20.37
C SER A 401 15.54 -27.00 -18.92
N SER A 402 16.03 -25.86 -18.44
CA SER A 402 16.23 -25.64 -17.02
C SER A 402 14.85 -25.56 -16.37
N LYS A 403 14.47 -26.62 -15.65
CA LYS A 403 13.35 -26.56 -14.71
C LYS A 403 13.59 -25.37 -13.78
N PHE A 404 12.76 -24.34 -13.90
CA PHE A 404 12.74 -23.22 -12.98
C PHE A 404 12.44 -23.78 -11.58
N PRO A 405 13.16 -23.37 -10.52
CA PRO A 405 12.76 -23.73 -9.17
C PRO A 405 11.43 -23.03 -8.87
N ASP A 406 10.34 -23.78 -8.76
CA ASP A 406 8.96 -23.35 -8.46
C ASP A 406 8.84 -22.50 -7.15
N THR A 407 9.92 -22.35 -6.39
CA THR A 407 9.93 -21.84 -5.02
C THR A 407 10.02 -20.31 -4.87
N HIS A 408 10.01 -19.53 -5.96
CA HIS A 408 10.27 -18.07 -5.89
C HIS A 408 9.20 -17.13 -6.47
N LEU A 409 8.20 -17.64 -7.20
CA LEU A 409 7.29 -16.77 -7.96
C LEU A 409 6.26 -16.05 -7.07
N MET A 410 5.63 -16.78 -6.14
CA MET A 410 4.65 -16.21 -5.22
C MET A 410 4.61 -16.98 -3.90
N LYS A 411 4.57 -16.26 -2.76
CA LYS A 411 4.34 -16.84 -1.43
C LYS A 411 2.94 -16.46 -0.96
N LEU A 412 2.08 -17.45 -0.69
CA LEU A 412 0.71 -17.25 -0.22
C LEU A 412 0.59 -17.60 1.26
N TRP A 413 -0.22 -16.82 1.97
CA TRP A 413 -0.58 -17.04 3.35
C TRP A 413 -2.07 -16.82 3.53
N TYR A 414 -2.72 -17.61 4.37
CA TYR A 414 -4.16 -17.52 4.61
C TYR A 414 -4.47 -17.39 6.10
N VAL A 415 -5.49 -16.58 6.41
CA VAL A 415 -6.25 -16.67 7.65
C VAL A 415 -7.31 -17.76 7.42
N SER A 416 -7.11 -18.91 8.06
CA SER A 416 -7.91 -20.11 7.78
C SER A 416 -9.32 -20.08 8.36
N THR A 417 -9.55 -19.30 9.42
CA THR A 417 -10.85 -19.18 10.08
C THR A 417 -11.64 -18.08 9.41
N PRO A 418 -12.81 -18.38 8.81
CA PRO A 418 -13.69 -17.35 8.27
C PRO A 418 -14.19 -16.39 9.36
N PHE A 419 -14.46 -15.13 9.01
CA PHE A 419 -14.96 -14.11 9.93
C PHE A 419 -15.99 -13.17 9.25
N GLU A 420 -16.81 -12.48 10.03
CA GLU A 420 -17.82 -11.53 9.51
C GLU A 420 -17.32 -10.09 9.68
N ILE A 421 -16.88 -9.46 8.58
CA ILE A 421 -16.30 -8.10 8.62
C ILE A 421 -17.39 -7.02 8.70
N VAL A 422 -17.14 -6.00 9.52
CA VAL A 422 -17.99 -4.80 9.55
C VAL A 422 -17.77 -3.99 8.28
N CYS A 423 -18.85 -3.58 7.63
CA CYS A 423 -18.79 -2.74 6.44
C CYS A 423 -19.50 -1.39 6.65
N VAL A 424 -19.05 -0.37 5.92
CA VAL A 424 -19.65 0.96 5.89
C VAL A 424 -20.27 1.18 4.51
N LEU A 425 -21.45 1.79 4.45
CA LEU A 425 -22.08 2.17 3.19
C LEU A 425 -21.58 3.57 2.78
N ASP A 426 -21.03 3.67 1.57
CA ASP A 426 -20.53 4.92 1.02
C ASP A 426 -21.66 5.67 0.28
N GLY A 427 -22.67 6.20 0.99
CA GLY A 427 -23.79 6.93 0.37
C GLY A 427 -24.99 7.17 1.29
N PRO A 428 -25.96 8.02 0.89
CA PRO A 428 -27.27 8.06 1.55
C PRO A 428 -27.98 6.70 1.41
N GLU A 429 -28.87 6.35 2.36
CA GLU A 429 -29.68 5.12 2.25
C GLU A 429 -30.37 5.08 0.88
N PRO A 430 -30.15 4.04 0.07
CA PRO A 430 -30.69 3.99 -1.27
C PRO A 430 -32.22 3.92 -1.21
N GLU A 431 -32.88 4.56 -2.18
CA GLU A 431 -34.29 4.27 -2.45
C GLU A 431 -34.41 2.79 -2.89
N PRO A 432 -35.53 2.10 -2.58
CA PRO A 432 -35.65 0.63 -2.71
C PRO A 432 -35.43 0.04 -4.11
N ASP A 433 -35.27 0.87 -5.15
CA ASP A 433 -35.10 0.48 -6.55
C ASP A 433 -33.73 0.90 -7.15
N GLU A 434 -32.81 1.50 -6.37
CA GLU A 434 -31.45 1.84 -6.84
C GLU A 434 -30.45 0.71 -6.54
N ASP A 435 -29.59 0.40 -7.52
CA ASP A 435 -28.46 -0.53 -7.35
C ASP A 435 -27.61 -0.05 -6.17
N THR A 436 -27.60 -0.85 -5.10
CA THR A 436 -27.01 -0.50 -3.81
C THR A 436 -25.51 -0.20 -3.94
N ASP A 437 -25.07 0.91 -3.34
CA ASP A 437 -23.64 1.18 -3.14
C ASP A 437 -23.03 0.00 -2.38
N ARG A 438 -21.94 -0.53 -2.92
CA ARG A 438 -21.28 -1.70 -2.34
C ARG A 438 -20.78 -1.37 -0.94
N PRO A 439 -21.12 -2.18 0.08
CA PRO A 439 -20.60 -1.99 1.41
C PRO A 439 -19.08 -2.10 1.39
N ARG A 440 -18.40 -1.08 1.91
CA ARG A 440 -16.94 -1.01 2.01
C ARG A 440 -16.48 -1.71 3.29
N PRO A 441 -15.69 -2.80 3.22
CA PRO A 441 -15.20 -3.48 4.41
C PRO A 441 -14.23 -2.62 5.20
N LEU A 442 -14.36 -2.60 6.53
CA LEU A 442 -13.43 -1.93 7.44
C LEU A 442 -12.19 -2.77 7.67
N ILE A 443 -11.27 -2.74 6.69
CA ILE A 443 -9.97 -3.40 6.74
C ILE A 443 -8.87 -2.49 6.21
N ALA A 444 -7.70 -2.56 6.85
CA ALA A 444 -6.47 -1.96 6.36
C ALA A 444 -5.36 -3.00 6.30
N VAL A 445 -4.60 -2.96 5.22
CA VAL A 445 -3.46 -3.86 4.99
C VAL A 445 -2.19 -3.08 4.72
N ASP A 446 -1.09 -3.67 5.16
CA ASP A 446 0.28 -3.29 4.81
C ASP A 446 1.07 -4.57 4.51
N PHE A 447 2.32 -4.45 4.05
CA PHE A 447 3.11 -5.60 3.64
C PHE A 447 3.22 -6.68 4.72
N GLY A 448 3.31 -6.34 6.00
CA GLY A 448 3.47 -7.34 7.06
C GLY A 448 2.19 -7.68 7.82
N HIS A 449 1.10 -6.93 7.65
CA HIS A 449 0.03 -6.89 8.63
C HIS A 449 -1.33 -6.59 8.00
N ALA A 450 -2.38 -7.11 8.60
CA ALA A 450 -3.74 -6.64 8.35
C ALA A 450 -4.45 -6.35 9.67
N VAL A 451 -5.32 -5.35 9.65
CA VAL A 451 -6.19 -4.96 10.76
C VAL A 451 -7.59 -4.74 10.22
N TRP A 452 -8.61 -5.24 10.91
CA TRP A 452 -10.01 -5.08 10.50
C TRP A 452 -10.93 -5.04 11.71
N ILE A 453 -12.20 -4.70 11.47
CA ILE A 453 -13.26 -4.81 12.48
C ILE A 453 -14.19 -5.96 12.08
N GLU A 454 -14.43 -6.88 12.99
CA GLU A 454 -15.37 -8.00 12.79
C GLU A 454 -16.44 -8.03 13.89
N TYR A 455 -17.56 -8.66 13.61
CA TYR A 455 -18.57 -8.98 14.62
C TYR A 455 -18.09 -10.14 15.50
N ASP A 456 -18.35 -10.05 16.81
CA ASP A 456 -18.08 -11.14 17.73
C ASP A 456 -18.98 -12.34 17.39
N GLU A 457 -18.37 -13.52 17.28
CA GLU A 457 -19.10 -14.74 16.94
C GLU A 457 -19.74 -15.40 18.17
N ASP A 458 -19.46 -14.92 19.40
CA ASP A 458 -20.05 -15.46 20.62
C ASP A 458 -21.52 -15.00 20.77
N PRO A 459 -22.51 -15.88 20.52
CA PRO A 459 -23.91 -15.50 20.53
C PRO A 459 -24.43 -15.18 21.95
N ASP A 460 -23.67 -15.54 23.00
CA ASP A 460 -24.07 -15.34 24.39
C ASP A 460 -23.70 -13.95 24.92
N LEU A 461 -22.80 -13.21 24.22
CA LEU A 461 -22.14 -12.00 24.76
C LEU A 461 -22.56 -10.66 24.15
N ASP A 462 -23.51 -10.66 23.20
CA ASP A 462 -24.06 -9.55 22.40
C ASP A 462 -23.75 -9.76 20.91
N PRO A 463 -24.75 -10.10 20.06
CA PRO A 463 -24.52 -10.41 18.65
C PRO A 463 -24.06 -9.20 17.82
N GLU A 464 -24.16 -7.98 18.36
CA GLU A 464 -23.69 -6.75 17.71
C GLU A 464 -22.31 -6.31 18.23
N ALA A 465 -21.73 -7.02 19.20
CA ALA A 465 -20.40 -6.70 19.70
C ALA A 465 -19.37 -6.73 18.57
N LYS A 466 -18.49 -5.73 18.54
CA LYS A 466 -17.45 -5.58 17.52
C LYS A 466 -16.07 -5.73 18.14
N LEU A 467 -15.17 -6.35 17.40
CA LEU A 467 -13.79 -6.57 17.81
C LEU A 467 -12.83 -5.94 16.81
N LEU A 468 -11.79 -5.26 17.30
CA LEU A 468 -10.66 -4.82 16.48
C LEU A 468 -9.65 -5.97 16.37
N ARG A 469 -9.43 -6.46 15.16
CA ARG A 469 -8.66 -7.68 14.89
C ARG A 469 -7.40 -7.39 14.12
N PHE A 470 -6.38 -8.19 14.37
CA PHE A 470 -5.05 -8.00 13.82
C PHE A 470 -4.38 -9.33 13.51
N VAL A 471 -3.64 -9.36 12.41
CA VAL A 471 -2.79 -10.48 12.02
C VAL A 471 -1.45 -9.98 11.51
N THR A 472 -0.38 -10.72 11.86
CA THR A 472 0.96 -10.53 11.28
C THR A 472 1.25 -11.63 10.28
N PHE A 473 1.51 -11.24 9.04
CA PHE A 473 1.93 -12.16 8.00
C PHE A 473 3.41 -12.54 8.16
N PRO A 474 3.80 -13.76 7.78
CA PRO A 474 5.18 -14.18 7.85
C PRO A 474 6.09 -13.34 6.95
N PRO A 475 7.38 -13.20 7.29
CA PRO A 475 8.35 -12.51 6.46
C PRO A 475 8.41 -13.06 5.03
N TYR A 476 8.62 -12.16 4.06
CA TYR A 476 8.83 -12.55 2.67
C TYR A 476 9.97 -13.56 2.48
N ASP A 477 11.07 -13.42 3.23
CA ASP A 477 12.28 -14.24 3.08
C ASP A 477 12.40 -15.35 4.13
N ASP A 478 11.31 -15.75 4.80
CA ASP A 478 11.35 -16.92 5.69
C ASP A 478 11.59 -18.16 4.80
N HIS A 479 12.83 -18.66 4.82
CA HIS A 479 13.30 -19.86 4.10
C HIS A 479 12.84 -21.15 4.76
N ASP A 480 12.26 -21.06 5.96
CA ASP A 480 11.60 -22.16 6.64
C ASP A 480 10.25 -22.46 5.97
N GLY A 481 10.31 -22.99 4.74
CA GLY A 481 9.20 -23.64 4.03
C GLY A 481 8.76 -24.95 4.67
N GLY A 482 8.85 -25.06 6.00
CA GLY A 482 8.58 -26.27 6.76
C GLY A 482 7.81 -25.96 8.04
N GLY A 483 6.49 -25.99 7.97
CA GLY A 483 5.63 -26.22 9.14
C GLY A 483 4.99 -24.98 9.76
N GLY A 484 3.79 -24.65 9.28
CA GLY A 484 2.61 -24.54 10.16
C GLY A 484 2.64 -23.57 11.35
N SER A 485 3.43 -22.49 11.37
CA SER A 485 3.09 -21.38 12.25
C SER A 485 2.01 -20.54 11.57
N GLY A 486 0.76 -20.99 11.66
CA GLY A 486 -0.38 -20.19 11.22
C GLY A 486 -0.29 -18.79 11.84
N SER A 487 -0.53 -17.76 11.03
CA SER A 487 -0.67 -16.41 11.57
C SER A 487 -1.92 -16.35 12.43
N GLU A 488 -1.72 -16.39 13.74
CA GLU A 488 -2.81 -16.31 14.72
C GLU A 488 -3.47 -14.93 14.62
N VAL A 489 -4.79 -14.93 14.40
CA VAL A 489 -5.60 -13.71 14.50
C VAL A 489 -5.75 -13.34 15.97
N ARG A 490 -5.59 -12.05 16.27
CA ARG A 490 -5.62 -11.53 17.64
C ARG A 490 -6.58 -10.36 17.77
N THR A 491 -7.25 -10.27 18.91
CA THR A 491 -8.02 -9.08 19.29
C THR A 491 -7.08 -8.04 19.89
N LEU A 492 -7.15 -6.81 19.40
CA LEU A 492 -6.44 -5.67 19.94
C LEU A 492 -7.27 -5.00 21.03
N ASP A 493 -6.59 -4.58 22.10
CA ASP A 493 -7.18 -3.67 23.08
C ASP A 493 -7.56 -2.35 22.38
N ILE A 494 -8.72 -1.79 22.75
CA ILE A 494 -9.21 -0.47 22.32
C ILE A 494 -9.44 0.44 23.54
N PRO A 495 -9.39 1.77 23.37
CA PRO A 495 -9.79 2.70 24.43
C PRO A 495 -11.28 2.59 24.76
N ASP A 496 -11.66 2.78 26.03
CA ASP A 496 -13.04 2.69 26.48
C ASP A 496 -13.96 3.72 25.78
N GLU A 497 -13.41 4.86 25.35
CA GLU A 497 -14.16 5.90 24.64
C GLU A 497 -14.22 5.71 23.10
N LEU A 498 -13.56 4.68 22.56
CA LEU A 498 -13.62 4.37 21.14
C LEU A 498 -14.79 3.42 20.89
N ASP A 499 -15.82 3.96 20.25
CA ASP A 499 -16.96 3.18 19.79
C ASP A 499 -16.71 2.66 18.36
N LEU A 500 -16.64 1.33 18.21
CA LEU A 500 -16.42 0.69 16.92
C LEU A 500 -17.64 0.80 15.98
N ASP A 501 -18.84 1.15 16.48
CA ASP A 501 -20.03 1.38 15.66
C ASP A 501 -19.93 2.66 14.82
N THR A 502 -19.09 3.59 15.26
CA THR A 502 -18.95 4.91 14.67
C THR A 502 -17.78 4.99 13.67
N VAL A 503 -16.98 3.93 13.53
CA VAL A 503 -15.78 3.92 12.67
C VAL A 503 -16.17 4.00 11.19
N GLU A 504 -15.58 4.95 10.47
CA GLU A 504 -15.76 5.13 9.02
C GLU A 504 -14.57 4.65 8.19
N THR A 505 -13.35 4.79 8.73
CA THR A 505 -12.12 4.37 8.05
C THR A 505 -11.13 3.75 9.03
N ILE A 506 -10.32 2.81 8.51
CA ILE A 506 -9.25 2.16 9.24
C ILE A 506 -7.96 2.22 8.40
N ASN A 507 -6.83 2.40 9.08
CA ASN A 507 -5.49 2.44 8.50
C ASN A 507 -4.48 1.81 9.46
N ILE A 508 -3.33 1.41 8.93
CA ILE A 508 -2.21 0.87 9.71
C ILE A 508 -0.90 1.56 9.31
N ASP A 509 -0.11 1.95 10.32
CA ASP A 509 1.28 2.39 10.17
C ASP A 509 2.18 1.37 10.87
N GLN A 510 2.61 0.36 10.09
CA GLN A 510 3.51 -0.68 10.55
C GLN A 510 4.84 -0.12 11.08
N SER A 511 5.33 0.98 10.51
CA SER A 511 6.61 1.58 10.91
C SER A 511 6.56 2.11 12.34
N GLN A 512 5.43 2.70 12.72
CA GLN A 512 5.25 3.26 14.06
C GLN A 512 4.68 2.27 15.05
N GLY A 513 4.03 1.21 14.55
CA GLY A 513 3.31 0.27 15.36
C GLY A 513 1.91 0.77 15.70
N ALA A 514 1.22 1.44 14.77
CA ALA A 514 -0.03 2.13 15.05
C ALA A 514 -1.18 1.68 14.15
N VAL A 515 -2.39 1.65 14.72
CA VAL A 515 -3.67 1.53 14.00
C VAL A 515 -4.36 2.89 14.09
N ILE A 516 -4.90 3.36 12.97
CA ILE A 516 -5.51 4.69 12.85
C ILE A 516 -6.96 4.51 12.42
N LEU A 517 -7.89 5.07 13.17
CA LEU A 517 -9.34 4.93 12.97
C LEU A 517 -9.97 6.31 12.92
N SER A 518 -10.80 6.60 11.91
CA SER A 518 -11.68 7.79 11.94
C SER A 518 -13.08 7.39 12.32
N VAL A 519 -13.75 8.22 13.11
CA VAL A 519 -15.15 8.02 13.53
C VAL A 519 -16.05 9.19 13.08
N LYS A 520 -17.35 8.92 12.96
CA LYS A 520 -18.39 9.87 12.51
C LYS A 520 -18.42 11.18 13.30
N GLU A 521 -18.01 11.18 14.57
CA GLU A 521 -17.97 12.39 15.43
C GLU A 521 -16.79 13.32 15.11
N GLY A 522 -16.10 13.10 13.99
CA GLY A 522 -14.97 13.92 13.59
C GLY A 522 -13.74 13.76 14.48
N LYS A 523 -13.52 12.54 14.97
CA LYS A 523 -12.33 12.18 15.74
C LYS A 523 -11.52 11.14 14.98
N ILE A 524 -10.20 11.22 15.15
CA ILE A 524 -9.27 10.24 14.63
C ILE A 524 -8.49 9.66 15.81
N PHE A 525 -8.63 8.37 16.03
CA PHE A 525 -7.91 7.61 17.05
C PHE A 525 -6.64 7.03 16.44
N ILE A 526 -5.50 7.26 17.10
CA ILE A 526 -4.20 6.71 16.74
C ILE A 526 -3.76 5.81 17.88
N LEU A 527 -4.02 4.52 17.73
CA LEU A 527 -3.77 3.47 18.72
C LEU A 527 -2.33 2.96 18.56
N CYS A 528 -1.48 3.12 19.57
CA CYS A 528 -0.07 2.70 19.48
C CYS A 528 0.19 1.41 20.26
N TYR A 529 0.80 0.43 19.59
CA TYR A 529 1.12 -0.88 20.13
C TYR A 529 2.63 -1.17 20.06
N GLU A 530 3.16 -1.97 21.00
CA GLU A 530 4.57 -2.43 21.01
C GLU A 530 4.77 -3.92 21.25
#